data_AF-A0A1G7LKG9-F1
#
_entry.id   AF-A0A1G7LKG9-F1
#
_cell.length_a   1.000
_cell.length_b   1.000
_cell.length_c   1.000
_cell.angle_alpha   90.00
_cell.angle_beta   90.00
_cell.angle_gamma   90.00
#
_symmetry.space_group_name_H-M   'P 1'
#
loop_
_entity.id
_entity.type
_entity.pdbx_description
1 polymer ?
#
loop_
_entity_poly.entity_id
_entity_poly.type
_entity_poly.pdbx_seq_one_letter_code
_entity_poly.pdbx_strand_id
1 'polypeptide(L)'
;MKGILICGHGSRDPEGVQGFKALVALLQKRYPERIVDYGFLEFSHPVYAAAVERMYLAGVRDIIAVPAILFAGGHAKNDIPFEMNTLQSLHKDLKIKLGRHIGITPSILQLAKQLIEQAEVTAPALDRKEACLLLVGRGTSDPDANSDVAKLTRMLGEGLGFGFSTTAFIGVTQPLLKDLLPVIDHLPYKRIVTLPVFLFTGVLLKKIYAQLDEFRAVSNKEIITTASFECDELLLQTIDERIKEVEQGDPNMNCQLCKYRTQIIGFEEAIGSPQVGHHLAVKGILFEEDEKPGESNTVFKKVKKILGI
;
A
#
# COMPACT_ATOMS: atom_id res chain seq x y z
N MET A 1 -10.67 -7.65 25.85
CA MET A 1 -9.39 -7.54 25.10
C MET A 1 -9.71 -6.95 23.74
N LYS A 2 -8.91 -5.98 23.25
CA LYS A 2 -9.06 -5.46 21.89
C LYS A 2 -8.18 -6.27 20.94
N GLY A 3 -8.75 -6.77 19.85
CA GLY A 3 -7.97 -7.36 18.76
C GLY A 3 -7.58 -6.31 17.72
N ILE A 4 -6.56 -6.62 16.92
CA ILE A 4 -6.09 -5.78 15.82
C ILE A 4 -6.26 -6.57 14.52
N LEU A 5 -7.03 -6.01 13.59
CA LEU A 5 -7.17 -6.53 12.23
C LEU A 5 -6.33 -5.67 11.28
N ILE A 6 -5.31 -6.24 10.66
CA ILE A 6 -4.56 -5.57 9.61
C ILE A 6 -5.26 -5.81 8.27
N CYS A 7 -5.77 -4.73 7.68
CA CYS A 7 -6.55 -4.77 6.45
C CYS A 7 -5.61 -4.62 5.24
N GLY A 8 -5.22 -5.74 4.63
CA GLY A 8 -4.45 -5.76 3.39
C GLY A 8 -5.34 -5.50 2.16
N HIS A 9 -4.77 -4.91 1.11
CA HIS A 9 -5.46 -4.79 -0.18
C HIS A 9 -5.57 -6.15 -0.88
N GLY A 10 -4.45 -6.89 -0.90
CA GLY A 10 -4.29 -8.16 -1.60
C GLY A 10 -3.59 -8.00 -2.94
N SER A 11 -3.02 -9.11 -3.43
CA SER A 11 -2.14 -9.13 -4.60
C SER A 11 -2.34 -10.42 -5.40
N ARG A 12 -2.15 -10.31 -6.71
CA ARG A 12 -2.02 -11.49 -7.60
C ARG A 12 -0.61 -12.08 -7.60
N ASP A 13 0.36 -11.35 -7.06
CA ASP A 13 1.73 -11.79 -6.92
C ASP A 13 1.95 -12.40 -5.52
N PRO A 14 2.33 -13.69 -5.41
CA PRO A 14 2.60 -14.34 -4.13
C PRO A 14 3.66 -13.63 -3.30
N GLU A 15 4.69 -13.02 -3.91
CA GLU A 15 5.73 -12.31 -3.16
C GLU A 15 5.15 -11.11 -2.40
N GLY A 16 4.22 -10.38 -3.03
CA GLY A 16 3.53 -9.26 -2.37
C GLY A 16 2.63 -9.71 -1.22
N VAL A 17 2.01 -10.90 -1.34
CA VAL A 17 1.25 -11.53 -0.24
C VAL A 17 2.19 -11.88 0.91
N GLN A 18 3.36 -12.45 0.61
CA GLN A 18 4.33 -12.83 1.64
C GLN A 18 4.95 -11.62 2.36
N GLY A 19 5.27 -10.53 1.64
CA GLY A 19 5.72 -9.28 2.25
C GLY A 19 4.70 -8.74 3.25
N PHE A 20 3.42 -8.74 2.89
CA PHE A 20 2.36 -8.35 3.82
C PHE A 20 2.23 -9.30 5.02
N LYS A 21 2.25 -10.63 4.80
CA LYS A 21 2.22 -11.62 5.90
C LYS A 21 3.42 -11.43 6.85
N ALA A 22 4.59 -11.09 6.33
CA ALA A 22 5.77 -10.79 7.14
C ALA A 22 5.59 -9.54 8.02
N LEU A 23 5.01 -8.46 7.47
CA LEU A 23 4.65 -7.27 8.24
C LEU A 23 3.71 -7.63 9.41
N VAL A 24 2.67 -8.44 9.13
CA VAL A 24 1.71 -8.87 10.16
C VAL A 24 2.39 -9.71 11.24
N ALA A 25 3.32 -10.60 10.87
CA ALA A 25 4.08 -11.40 11.84
C ALA A 25 4.94 -10.53 12.77
N LEU A 26 5.47 -9.40 12.28
CA LEU A 26 6.18 -8.43 13.12
C LEU A 26 5.21 -7.70 14.07
N LEU A 27 4.01 -7.35 13.61
CA LEU A 27 2.98 -6.74 14.45
C LEU A 27 2.46 -7.71 15.53
N GLN A 28 2.33 -8.99 15.22
CA GLN A 28 2.01 -10.03 16.22
C GLN A 28 3.05 -10.08 17.34
N LYS A 29 4.34 -9.96 17.01
CA LYS A 29 5.42 -9.90 18.01
C LYS A 29 5.40 -8.60 18.84
N ARG A 30 4.95 -7.49 18.25
CA ARG A 30 4.86 -6.18 18.93
C ARG A 30 3.70 -6.09 19.91
N TYR A 31 2.62 -6.84 19.67
CA TYR A 31 1.42 -6.86 20.49
C TYR A 31 1.13 -8.27 21.03
N PRO A 32 2.04 -8.87 21.84
CA PRO A 32 1.90 -10.25 22.31
C PRO A 32 0.68 -10.47 23.21
N GLU A 33 0.13 -9.41 23.80
CA GLU A 33 -1.05 -9.44 24.66
C GLU A 33 -2.38 -9.30 23.90
N ARG A 34 -2.34 -9.18 22.57
CA ARG A 34 -3.51 -8.96 21.72
C ARG A 34 -3.56 -9.98 20.59
N ILE A 35 -4.77 -10.31 20.16
CA ILE A 35 -4.96 -11.07 18.91
C ILE A 35 -4.76 -10.10 17.75
N VAL A 36 -3.66 -10.29 17.01
CA VAL A 36 -3.37 -9.60 15.75
C VAL A 36 -3.60 -10.59 14.60
N ASP A 37 -4.60 -10.31 13.77
CA ASP A 37 -4.95 -11.11 12.60
C ASP A 37 -5.03 -10.21 11.36
N TYR A 38 -5.20 -10.81 10.19
CA TYR A 38 -5.22 -10.10 8.91
C TYR A 38 -6.21 -10.73 7.93
N GLY A 39 -6.63 -9.91 6.99
CA GLY A 39 -7.26 -10.39 5.77
C GLY A 39 -6.98 -9.47 4.60
N PHE A 40 -7.53 -9.82 3.44
CA PHE A 40 -7.41 -9.07 2.21
C PHE A 40 -8.77 -8.60 1.71
N LEU A 41 -8.78 -7.43 1.07
CA LEU A 41 -9.94 -6.89 0.38
C LEU A 41 -10.21 -7.68 -0.91
N GLU A 42 -9.17 -7.89 -1.70
CA GLU A 42 -9.23 -8.46 -3.05
C GLU A 42 -8.18 -9.55 -3.27
N PHE A 43 -8.41 -10.39 -4.27
CA PHE A 43 -7.50 -11.40 -4.82
C PHE A 43 -7.12 -12.52 -3.86
N SER A 44 -6.42 -12.19 -2.79
CA SER A 44 -5.74 -13.11 -1.88
C SER A 44 -6.66 -13.58 -0.74
N HIS A 45 -6.23 -14.63 -0.05
CA HIS A 45 -6.85 -15.16 1.16
C HIS A 45 -5.92 -15.06 2.37
N PRO A 46 -6.48 -15.03 3.60
CA PRO A 46 -7.91 -14.98 3.92
C PRO A 46 -8.55 -13.63 3.61
N VAL A 47 -9.85 -13.60 3.30
CA VAL A 47 -10.61 -12.33 3.19
C VAL A 47 -10.94 -11.77 4.58
N TYR A 48 -11.28 -10.48 4.69
CA TYR A 48 -11.60 -9.85 5.98
C TYR A 48 -12.64 -10.61 6.81
N ALA A 49 -13.69 -11.14 6.17
CA ALA A 49 -14.72 -11.91 6.84
C ALA A 49 -14.16 -13.11 7.61
N ALA A 50 -13.23 -13.86 7.00
CA ALA A 50 -12.62 -15.02 7.64
C ALA A 50 -11.73 -14.62 8.83
N ALA A 51 -11.03 -13.49 8.73
CA ALA A 51 -10.21 -12.97 9.83
C ALA A 51 -11.06 -12.49 11.00
N VAL A 52 -12.11 -11.72 10.74
CA VAL A 52 -13.05 -11.25 11.77
C VAL A 52 -13.73 -12.43 12.46
N GLU A 53 -14.14 -13.46 11.72
CA GLU A 53 -14.74 -14.67 12.30
C GLU A 53 -13.75 -15.40 13.22
N ARG A 54 -12.49 -15.59 12.81
CA ARG A 54 -11.46 -16.20 13.68
C ARG A 54 -11.27 -15.41 14.97
N MET A 55 -11.17 -14.08 14.87
CA MET A 55 -11.03 -13.21 16.03
C MET A 55 -12.26 -13.29 16.94
N TYR A 56 -13.47 -13.29 16.37
CA TYR A 56 -14.72 -13.39 17.11
C TYR A 56 -14.85 -14.73 17.86
N LEU A 57 -14.54 -15.85 17.19
CA LEU A 57 -14.53 -17.19 17.79
C LEU A 57 -13.46 -17.32 18.90
N ALA A 58 -12.36 -16.58 18.79
CA ALA A 58 -11.34 -16.48 19.84
C ALA A 58 -11.73 -15.55 21.00
N GLY A 59 -12.97 -15.05 21.03
CA GLY A 59 -13.50 -14.22 22.12
C GLY A 59 -13.23 -12.72 22.00
N VAL A 60 -12.72 -12.24 20.86
CA VAL A 60 -12.55 -10.80 20.63
C VAL A 60 -13.93 -10.18 20.34
N ARG A 61 -14.24 -9.07 21.02
CA ARG A 61 -15.48 -8.28 20.82
C ARG A 61 -15.23 -6.83 20.44
N ASP A 62 -14.01 -6.34 20.62
CA ASP A 62 -13.57 -5.03 20.14
C ASP A 62 -12.40 -5.23 19.18
N ILE A 63 -12.54 -4.81 17.93
CA ILE A 63 -11.51 -4.90 16.89
C ILE A 63 -11.09 -3.49 16.45
N ILE A 64 -9.79 -3.26 16.38
CA ILE A 64 -9.20 -2.11 15.69
C ILE A 64 -8.80 -2.58 14.29
N ALA A 65 -9.50 -2.10 13.26
CA ALA A 65 -9.18 -2.38 11.87
C ALA A 65 -8.21 -1.31 11.34
N VAL A 66 -7.02 -1.72 10.88
CA VAL A 66 -5.98 -0.80 10.40
C VAL A 66 -5.71 -1.05 8.92
N PRO A 67 -6.08 -0.11 8.02
CA PRO A 67 -5.75 -0.20 6.61
C PRO A 67 -4.24 -0.12 6.35
N ALA A 68 -3.66 -1.21 5.86
CA ALA A 68 -2.29 -1.23 5.32
C ALA A 68 -2.28 -0.66 3.88
N ILE A 69 -2.66 0.61 3.76
CA ILE A 69 -2.78 1.35 2.50
C ILE A 69 -2.04 2.67 2.64
N LEU A 70 -1.17 3.01 1.69
CA LEU A 70 -0.36 4.24 1.74
C LEU A 70 -1.18 5.52 1.58
N PHE A 71 -2.10 5.58 0.61
CA PHE A 71 -2.88 6.78 0.31
C PHE A 71 -4.38 6.46 0.19
N ALA A 72 -5.22 7.37 0.67
CA ALA A 72 -6.66 7.14 0.74
C ALA A 72 -7.38 7.35 -0.60
N GLY A 73 -7.34 6.32 -1.46
CA GLY A 73 -8.25 6.20 -2.61
C GLY A 73 -9.61 5.57 -2.25
N GLY A 74 -10.35 5.12 -3.27
CA GLY A 74 -11.66 4.47 -3.10
C GLY A 74 -11.66 3.32 -2.10
N HIS A 75 -10.63 2.48 -2.08
CA HIS A 75 -10.57 1.36 -1.12
C HIS A 75 -10.58 1.80 0.34
N ALA A 76 -9.76 2.80 0.71
CA ALA A 76 -9.70 3.30 2.08
C ALA A 76 -10.90 4.18 2.45
N LYS A 77 -11.43 4.95 1.48
CA LYS A 77 -12.55 5.88 1.70
C LYS A 77 -13.92 5.22 1.65
N ASN A 78 -14.04 4.08 1.00
CA ASN A 78 -15.31 3.45 0.68
C ASN A 78 -15.33 1.94 0.93
N ASP A 79 -14.48 1.14 0.26
CA ASP A 79 -14.63 -0.33 0.29
C ASP A 79 -14.32 -0.96 1.66
N ILE A 80 -13.24 -0.55 2.32
CA ILE A 80 -12.90 -1.02 3.67
C ILE A 80 -13.95 -0.57 4.70
N PRO A 81 -14.37 0.71 4.75
CA PRO A 81 -15.50 1.11 5.57
C PRO A 81 -16.77 0.27 5.35
N PHE A 82 -17.13 0.01 4.08
CA PHE A 82 -18.26 -0.84 3.73
C PHE A 82 -18.13 -2.24 4.32
N GLU A 83 -16.97 -2.89 4.16
CA GLU A 83 -16.70 -4.22 4.71
C GLU A 83 -16.77 -4.23 6.24
N MET A 84 -16.11 -3.27 6.90
CA MET A 84 -16.09 -3.22 8.37
C MET A 84 -17.50 -2.99 8.94
N ASN A 85 -18.30 -2.11 8.33
CA ASN A 85 -19.69 -1.89 8.72
C ASN A 85 -20.54 -3.15 8.51
N THR A 86 -20.35 -3.83 7.38
CA THR A 86 -21.06 -5.08 7.06
C THR A 86 -20.72 -6.17 8.07
N LEU A 87 -19.43 -6.43 8.31
CA LEU A 87 -18.97 -7.46 9.24
C LEU A 87 -19.39 -7.17 10.68
N GLN A 88 -19.35 -5.90 11.12
CA GLN A 88 -19.87 -5.52 12.43
C GLN A 88 -21.37 -5.83 12.56
N SER A 89 -22.16 -5.61 11.51
CA SER A 89 -23.62 -5.85 11.55
C SER A 89 -24.01 -7.32 11.71
N LEU A 90 -23.09 -8.26 11.42
CA LEU A 90 -23.34 -9.69 11.56
C LEU A 90 -23.34 -10.17 13.02
N HIS A 91 -22.75 -9.39 13.94
CA HIS A 91 -22.63 -9.76 15.35
C HIS A 91 -23.04 -8.59 16.27
N LYS A 92 -24.11 -8.77 17.06
CA LYS A 92 -24.69 -7.68 17.88
C LYS A 92 -23.75 -7.14 18.96
N ASP A 93 -22.80 -7.94 19.42
CA ASP A 93 -21.85 -7.63 20.49
C ASP A 93 -20.43 -7.36 19.96
N LEU A 94 -20.23 -7.32 18.65
CA LEU A 94 -18.95 -6.96 18.02
C LEU A 94 -18.89 -5.46 17.74
N LYS A 95 -17.77 -4.85 18.09
CA LYS A 95 -17.44 -3.47 17.74
C LYS A 95 -16.17 -3.44 16.90
N ILE A 96 -16.24 -2.84 15.72
CA ILE A 96 -15.10 -2.63 14.83
C ILE A 96 -14.87 -1.12 14.71
N LYS A 97 -13.69 -0.67 15.14
CA LYS A 97 -13.24 0.70 14.96
C LYS A 97 -12.22 0.74 13.83
N LEU A 98 -12.52 1.51 12.79
CA LEU A 98 -11.63 1.70 11.65
C LEU A 98 -10.63 2.83 11.94
N GLY A 99 -9.34 2.51 11.84
CA GLY A 99 -8.25 3.49 11.79
C GLY A 99 -8.11 4.11 10.42
N ARG A 100 -7.42 5.25 10.35
CA ARG A 100 -7.07 5.86 9.07
C ARG A 100 -5.97 5.03 8.37
N HIS A 101 -5.83 5.26 7.06
CA HIS A 101 -4.75 4.71 6.24
C HIS A 101 -3.36 5.20 6.71
N ILE A 102 -2.27 4.61 6.20
CA ILE A 102 -0.89 4.94 6.61
C ILE A 102 -0.60 6.42 6.36
N GLY A 103 -0.86 6.94 5.17
CA GLY A 103 -0.68 8.36 4.85
C GLY A 103 0.77 8.83 4.91
N ILE A 104 0.96 10.15 4.83
CA ILE A 104 2.28 10.79 4.95
C ILE A 104 2.50 11.19 6.40
N THR A 105 3.51 10.60 7.02
CA THR A 105 3.97 10.91 8.38
C THR A 105 5.45 11.27 8.37
N PRO A 106 5.96 11.90 9.45
CA PRO A 106 7.40 12.07 9.65
C PRO A 106 8.17 10.75 9.49
N SER A 107 7.65 9.64 10.03
CA SER A 107 8.28 8.31 9.92
C SER A 107 8.34 7.80 8.47
N ILE A 108 7.27 7.99 7.69
CA ILE A 108 7.26 7.63 6.27
C ILE A 108 8.20 8.53 5.46
N LEU A 109 8.29 9.82 5.76
CA LEU A 109 9.26 10.71 5.13
C LEU A 109 10.71 10.30 5.44
N GLN A 110 10.96 9.94 6.70
CA GLN A 110 12.27 9.47 7.14
C GLN A 110 12.65 8.14 6.47
N LEU A 111 11.70 7.22 6.29
CA LEU A 111 11.90 5.96 5.57
C LEU A 111 12.22 6.21 4.10
N ALA A 112 11.43 7.05 3.43
CA ALA A 112 11.66 7.42 2.04
C ALA A 112 13.04 8.05 1.84
N LYS A 113 13.46 8.93 2.75
CA LYS A 113 14.82 9.48 2.78
C LYS A 113 15.88 8.39 2.90
N GLN A 114 15.72 7.44 3.83
CA GLN A 114 16.68 6.35 4.03
C GLN A 114 16.82 5.48 2.78
N LEU A 115 15.70 5.14 2.13
CA LEU A 115 15.72 4.35 0.89
C LEU A 115 16.45 5.08 -0.25
N ILE A 116 16.23 6.40 -0.38
CA ILE A 116 16.94 7.25 -1.35
C ILE A 116 18.43 7.25 -1.06
N GLU A 117 18.83 7.52 0.19
CA GLU A 117 20.24 7.58 0.59
C GLU A 117 20.95 6.24 0.41
N GLN A 118 20.29 5.13 0.74
CA GLN A 118 20.82 3.77 0.53
C GLN A 118 21.06 3.48 -0.96
N ALA A 119 20.14 3.89 -1.83
CA ALA A 119 20.30 3.67 -3.26
C ALA A 119 21.42 4.54 -3.85
N GLU A 120 21.57 5.78 -3.38
CA GLU A 120 22.65 6.69 -3.82
C GLU A 120 24.06 6.15 -3.49
N VAL A 121 24.22 5.40 -2.41
CA VAL A 121 25.52 4.77 -2.03
C VAL A 121 26.00 3.75 -3.08
N THR A 122 25.09 3.22 -3.90
CA THR A 122 25.44 2.25 -4.96
C THR A 122 26.07 2.88 -6.21
N ALA A 123 26.16 4.21 -6.25
CA ALA A 123 26.65 4.99 -7.38
C ALA A 123 27.72 6.01 -6.94
N PRO A 124 28.51 6.58 -7.88
CA PRO A 124 29.43 7.66 -7.56
C PRO A 124 28.74 8.85 -6.87
N ALA A 125 29.46 9.62 -6.06
CA ALA A 125 28.89 10.82 -5.47
C ALA A 125 28.50 11.85 -6.55
N LEU A 126 27.33 12.46 -6.40
CA LEU A 126 26.81 13.52 -7.27
C LEU A 126 26.10 14.56 -6.40
N ASP A 127 26.26 15.85 -6.70
CA ASP A 127 25.44 16.88 -6.06
C ASP A 127 23.97 16.66 -6.47
N ARG A 128 23.06 16.56 -5.50
CA ARG A 128 21.62 16.36 -5.75
C ARG A 128 21.03 17.48 -6.60
N LYS A 129 21.64 18.68 -6.66
CA LYS A 129 21.28 19.75 -7.60
C LYS A 129 21.42 19.34 -9.08
N GLU A 130 22.25 18.36 -9.36
CA GLU A 130 22.44 17.78 -10.70
C GLU A 130 21.57 16.53 -10.94
N ALA A 131 20.70 16.18 -9.99
CA ALA A 131 19.83 15.01 -10.06
C ALA A 131 18.33 15.38 -10.08
N CYS A 132 17.55 14.50 -10.69
CA CYS A 132 16.10 14.50 -10.67
C CYS A 132 15.59 13.41 -9.71
N LEU A 133 14.77 13.79 -8.73
CA LEU A 133 14.01 12.83 -7.92
C LEU A 133 12.68 12.49 -8.61
N LEU A 134 12.46 11.22 -8.89
CA LEU A 134 11.23 10.71 -9.50
C LEU A 134 10.50 9.81 -8.51
N LEU A 135 9.33 10.22 -8.03
CA LEU A 135 8.45 9.33 -7.26
C LEU A 135 7.43 8.68 -8.18
N VAL A 136 7.22 7.37 -8.02
CA VAL A 136 6.29 6.61 -8.85
C VAL A 136 5.20 5.99 -7.98
N GLY A 137 3.97 6.49 -8.13
CA GLY A 137 2.79 5.93 -7.46
C GLY A 137 2.03 4.93 -8.32
N ARG A 138 1.06 4.22 -7.70
CA ARG A 138 0.07 3.40 -8.44
C ARG A 138 -0.77 4.25 -9.40
N GLY A 139 -1.25 5.39 -8.89
CA GLY A 139 -2.27 6.22 -9.52
C GLY A 139 -3.69 5.73 -9.23
N THR A 140 -4.63 6.66 -9.11
CA THR A 140 -6.06 6.37 -8.88
C THR A 140 -6.94 7.45 -9.50
N SER A 141 -8.25 7.21 -9.58
CA SER A 141 -9.23 8.22 -9.99
C SER A 141 -9.57 9.22 -8.88
N ASP A 142 -9.06 9.01 -7.67
CA ASP A 142 -9.21 9.95 -6.56
C ASP A 142 -8.06 10.97 -6.54
N PRO A 143 -8.32 12.26 -6.81
CA PRO A 143 -7.26 13.26 -6.92
C PRO A 143 -6.55 13.53 -5.59
N ASP A 144 -7.21 13.36 -4.45
CA ASP A 144 -6.62 13.59 -3.12
C ASP A 144 -5.52 12.56 -2.85
N ALA A 145 -5.75 11.29 -3.18
CA ALA A 145 -4.72 10.25 -3.09
C ALA A 145 -3.55 10.47 -4.07
N ASN A 146 -3.82 10.97 -5.28
CA ASN A 146 -2.75 11.33 -6.23
C ASN A 146 -1.94 12.52 -5.71
N SER A 147 -2.61 13.49 -5.07
CA SER A 147 -1.98 14.68 -4.49
C SER A 147 -1.02 14.34 -3.35
N ASP A 148 -1.27 13.24 -2.61
CA ASP A 148 -0.34 12.78 -1.58
C ASP A 148 0.99 12.29 -2.18
N VAL A 149 0.98 11.59 -3.31
CA VAL A 149 2.24 11.22 -3.99
C VAL A 149 3.01 12.48 -4.40
N ALA A 150 2.31 13.48 -4.94
CA ALA A 150 2.91 14.76 -5.29
C ALA A 150 3.45 15.51 -4.06
N LYS A 151 2.70 15.51 -2.95
CA LYS A 151 3.12 16.10 -1.67
C LYS A 151 4.39 15.44 -1.15
N LEU A 152 4.44 14.10 -1.13
CA LEU A 152 5.63 13.35 -0.73
C LEU A 152 6.83 13.70 -1.63
N THR A 153 6.59 13.83 -2.93
CA THR A 153 7.61 14.23 -3.91
C THR A 153 8.21 15.59 -3.59
N ARG A 154 7.37 16.60 -3.30
CA ARG A 154 7.82 17.96 -2.94
C ARG A 154 8.50 18.00 -1.58
N MET A 155 7.99 17.27 -0.60
CA MET A 155 8.63 17.21 0.72
C MET A 155 10.05 16.62 0.64
N LEU A 156 10.24 15.58 -0.16
CA LEU A 156 11.56 14.96 -0.35
C LEU A 156 12.45 15.77 -1.29
N GLY A 157 11.93 16.30 -2.39
CA GLY A 157 12.69 17.08 -3.37
C GLY A 157 13.34 18.30 -2.73
N GLU A 158 12.54 19.18 -2.15
CA GLU A 158 13.01 20.36 -1.43
C GLU A 158 13.80 19.99 -0.17
N GLY A 159 13.33 18.99 0.59
CA GLY A 159 13.96 18.60 1.86
C GLY A 159 15.35 17.97 1.71
N LEU A 160 15.62 17.32 0.57
CA LEU A 160 16.90 16.65 0.30
C LEU A 160 17.80 17.43 -0.67
N GLY A 161 17.30 18.52 -1.27
CA GLY A 161 18.08 19.41 -2.12
C GLY A 161 18.23 18.96 -3.57
N PHE A 162 17.25 18.22 -4.11
CA PHE A 162 17.26 17.83 -5.52
C PHE A 162 17.07 19.03 -6.45
N GLY A 163 17.79 19.04 -7.57
CA GLY A 163 17.66 20.10 -8.59
C GLY A 163 16.29 20.12 -9.25
N PHE A 164 15.68 18.94 -9.40
CA PHE A 164 14.30 18.78 -9.83
C PHE A 164 13.66 17.57 -9.17
N SER A 165 12.35 17.63 -9.00
CA SER A 165 11.57 16.52 -8.49
C SER A 165 10.22 16.47 -9.19
N THR A 166 9.79 15.29 -9.61
CA THR A 166 8.49 15.10 -10.26
C THR A 166 7.87 13.76 -9.91
N THR A 167 6.58 13.63 -10.21
CA THR A 167 5.77 12.45 -9.90
C THR A 167 5.30 11.80 -11.19
N ALA A 168 5.39 10.48 -11.24
CA ALA A 168 4.74 9.67 -12.26
C ALA A 168 3.83 8.61 -11.63
N PHE A 169 3.01 7.99 -12.47
CA PHE A 169 2.15 6.89 -12.07
C PHE A 169 2.34 5.69 -13.01
N ILE A 170 2.25 4.48 -12.47
CA ILE A 170 2.32 3.26 -13.30
C ILE A 170 0.98 2.93 -13.98
N GLY A 171 -0.12 3.55 -13.55
CA GLY A 171 -1.43 3.40 -14.16
C GLY A 171 -2.49 4.39 -13.67
N VAL A 172 -3.71 4.26 -14.21
CA VAL A 172 -4.94 5.00 -13.90
C VAL A 172 -4.91 6.50 -14.18
N THR A 173 -3.91 7.23 -13.70
CA THR A 173 -3.80 8.69 -13.83
C THR A 173 -2.49 9.09 -14.50
N GLN A 174 -2.43 10.34 -14.96
CA GLN A 174 -1.29 10.93 -15.66
C GLN A 174 -0.43 11.80 -14.73
N PRO A 175 0.86 12.00 -15.04
CA PRO A 175 1.59 11.42 -16.17
C PRO A 175 2.00 9.96 -15.92
N LEU A 176 1.87 9.11 -16.93
CA LEU A 176 2.35 7.73 -16.84
C LEU A 176 3.89 7.68 -16.86
N LEU A 177 4.48 6.75 -16.10
CA LEU A 177 5.94 6.59 -16.01
C LEU A 177 6.60 6.50 -17.39
N LYS A 178 6.13 5.58 -18.24
CA LYS A 178 6.62 5.41 -19.62
C LYS A 178 6.60 6.69 -20.46
N ASP A 179 5.66 7.59 -20.21
CA ASP A 179 5.46 8.81 -21.01
C ASP A 179 6.28 9.98 -20.41
N LEU A 180 6.53 9.96 -19.10
CA LEU A 180 7.32 10.98 -18.41
C LEU A 180 8.84 10.75 -18.55
N LEU A 181 9.31 9.51 -18.63
CA LEU A 181 10.74 9.20 -18.72
C LEU A 181 11.44 9.90 -19.91
N PRO A 182 10.90 9.89 -21.15
CA PRO A 182 11.48 10.65 -22.26
C PRO A 182 11.53 12.17 -22.01
N VAL A 183 10.53 12.72 -21.30
CA VAL A 183 10.51 14.14 -20.95
C VAL A 183 11.62 14.48 -19.97
N ILE A 184 11.79 13.66 -18.92
CA ILE A 184 12.88 13.82 -17.95
C ILE A 184 14.24 13.65 -18.63
N ASP A 185 14.33 12.81 -19.67
CA ASP A 185 15.58 12.61 -20.41
C ASP A 185 16.11 13.88 -21.07
N HIS A 186 15.21 14.75 -21.52
CA HIS A 186 15.56 16.03 -22.13
C HIS A 186 15.96 17.11 -21.12
N LEU A 187 15.77 16.88 -19.82
CA LEU A 187 16.15 17.84 -18.77
C LEU A 187 17.66 17.79 -18.48
N PRO A 188 18.28 18.87 -17.97
CA PRO A 188 19.73 18.96 -17.80
C PRO A 188 20.31 18.14 -16.62
N TYR A 189 19.51 17.30 -15.96
CA TYR A 189 19.95 16.49 -14.83
C TYR A 189 20.73 15.27 -15.28
N LYS A 190 21.84 14.97 -14.61
CA LYS A 190 22.76 13.88 -14.93
C LYS A 190 22.27 12.52 -14.42
N ARG A 191 21.49 12.54 -13.33
CA ARG A 191 20.99 11.34 -12.65
C ARG A 191 19.49 11.42 -12.40
N ILE A 192 18.81 10.30 -12.51
CA ILE A 192 17.43 10.10 -12.06
C ILE A 192 17.46 9.15 -10.88
N VAL A 193 16.98 9.61 -9.71
CA VAL A 193 16.79 8.77 -8.53
C VAL A 193 15.31 8.47 -8.40
N THR A 194 14.94 7.20 -8.51
CA THR A 194 13.54 6.77 -8.57
C THR A 194 13.12 6.07 -7.29
N LEU A 195 12.07 6.59 -6.63
CA LEU A 195 11.43 5.99 -5.46
C LEU A 195 10.02 5.48 -5.83
N PRO A 196 9.83 4.15 -5.96
CA PRO A 196 8.49 3.57 -6.04
C PRO A 196 7.77 3.71 -4.69
N VAL A 197 6.60 4.32 -4.69
CA VAL A 197 5.82 4.57 -3.46
C VAL A 197 4.87 3.39 -3.21
N PHE A 198 5.44 2.26 -2.80
CA PHE A 198 4.76 0.99 -2.56
C PHE A 198 5.19 0.38 -1.22
N LEU A 199 4.26 -0.32 -0.57
CA LEU A 199 4.56 -1.05 0.68
C LEU A 199 5.34 -2.33 0.42
N PHE A 200 5.00 -3.07 -0.62
CA PHE A 200 5.59 -4.37 -0.91
C PHE A 200 5.80 -4.53 -2.41
N THR A 201 6.63 -5.50 -2.75
CA THR A 201 6.71 -6.02 -4.11
C THR A 201 5.37 -6.53 -4.64
N GLY A 202 5.31 -6.73 -5.96
CA GLY A 202 4.15 -7.25 -6.66
C GLY A 202 4.15 -6.88 -8.15
N VAL A 203 3.07 -7.22 -8.84
CA VAL A 203 2.93 -7.02 -10.30
C VAL A 203 3.27 -5.59 -10.73
N LEU A 204 2.78 -4.58 -10.01
CA LEU A 204 2.97 -3.18 -10.38
C LEU A 204 4.39 -2.69 -10.10
N LEU A 205 5.00 -3.10 -8.99
CA LEU A 205 6.37 -2.72 -8.67
C LEU A 205 7.35 -3.35 -9.67
N LYS A 206 7.16 -4.64 -9.99
CA LYS A 206 7.92 -5.35 -11.03
C LYS A 206 7.80 -4.65 -12.38
N LYS A 207 6.61 -4.15 -12.73
CA LYS A 207 6.39 -3.35 -13.94
C LYS A 207 7.13 -2.01 -13.93
N ILE A 208 7.19 -1.33 -12.78
CA ILE A 208 7.98 -0.09 -12.63
C ILE A 208 9.46 -0.38 -12.89
N TYR A 209 10.01 -1.41 -12.24
CA TYR A 209 11.40 -1.78 -12.44
C TYR A 209 11.70 -2.16 -13.89
N ALA A 210 10.85 -2.95 -14.53
CA ALA A 210 11.01 -3.29 -15.95
C ALA A 210 11.04 -2.04 -16.84
N GLN A 211 10.14 -1.06 -16.64
CA GLN A 211 10.15 0.19 -17.42
C GLN A 211 11.41 1.04 -17.17
N LEU A 212 11.91 1.07 -15.94
CA LEU A 212 13.16 1.78 -15.61
C LEU A 212 14.38 1.08 -16.20
N ASP A 213 14.40 -0.26 -16.22
CA ASP A 213 15.48 -1.06 -16.80
C ASP A 213 15.52 -0.91 -18.33
N GLU A 214 14.35 -0.96 -18.99
CA GLU A 214 14.20 -0.66 -20.42
C GLU A 214 14.70 0.75 -20.76
N PHE A 215 14.32 1.74 -19.95
CA PHE A 215 14.75 3.12 -20.15
C PHE A 215 16.25 3.31 -19.89
N ARG A 216 16.83 2.59 -18.93
CA ARG A 216 18.28 2.59 -18.67
C ARG A 216 19.09 2.09 -19.86
N ALA A 217 18.54 1.22 -20.70
CA ALA A 217 19.21 0.74 -21.90
C ALA A 217 19.33 1.81 -23.02
N VAL A 218 18.52 2.88 -22.96
CA VAL A 218 18.45 3.90 -24.02
C VAL A 218 18.83 5.31 -23.56
N SER A 219 18.76 5.60 -22.26
CA SER A 219 19.16 6.91 -21.70
C SER A 219 20.66 6.98 -21.47
N ASN A 220 21.23 8.17 -21.67
CA ASN A 220 22.62 8.48 -21.28
C ASN A 220 22.74 8.94 -19.81
N LYS A 221 21.63 9.02 -19.08
CA LYS A 221 21.61 9.42 -17.67
C LYS A 221 21.82 8.22 -16.77
N GLU A 222 22.41 8.46 -15.60
CA GLU A 222 22.48 7.45 -14.57
C GLU A 222 21.12 7.28 -13.89
N ILE A 223 20.59 6.07 -13.85
CA ILE A 223 19.27 5.78 -13.27
C ILE A 223 19.43 4.86 -12.06
N ILE A 224 19.17 5.42 -10.89
CA ILE A 224 19.16 4.73 -9.60
C ILE A 224 17.72 4.48 -9.19
N THR A 225 17.45 3.29 -8.66
CA THR A 225 16.11 2.92 -8.19
C THR A 225 16.21 2.37 -6.77
N THR A 226 15.34 2.83 -5.88
CA THR A 226 15.27 2.33 -4.50
C THR A 226 14.47 1.02 -4.43
N ALA A 227 14.56 0.32 -3.29
CA ALA A 227 13.57 -0.67 -2.91
C ALA A 227 12.21 -0.01 -2.55
N SER A 228 11.19 -0.85 -2.30
CA SER A 228 9.92 -0.41 -1.71
C SER A 228 10.03 -0.29 -0.19
N PHE A 229 8.96 0.12 0.51
CA PHE A 229 9.01 0.38 1.96
C PHE A 229 9.13 -0.92 2.80
N GLU A 230 8.68 -2.05 2.24
CA GLU A 230 8.70 -3.39 2.82
C GLU A 230 8.22 -3.43 4.28
N CYS A 231 9.02 -4.00 5.19
CA CYS A 231 8.67 -4.21 6.59
C CYS A 231 9.53 -3.36 7.54
N ASP A 232 9.91 -2.16 7.11
CA ASP A 232 10.79 -1.29 7.90
C ASP A 232 10.17 -0.89 9.25
N GLU A 233 11.03 -0.68 10.25
CA GLU A 233 10.67 -0.23 11.59
C GLU A 233 9.85 1.08 11.58
N LEU A 234 10.17 2.03 10.70
CA LEU A 234 9.46 3.31 10.57
C LEU A 234 8.04 3.15 10.02
N LEU A 235 7.83 2.16 9.15
CA LEU A 235 6.49 1.80 8.69
C LEU A 235 5.69 1.19 9.83
N LEU A 236 6.28 0.25 10.58
CA LEU A 236 5.62 -0.36 11.72
C LEU A 236 5.29 0.67 12.81
N GLN A 237 6.17 1.64 13.08
CA GLN A 237 5.87 2.78 13.97
C GLN A 237 4.66 3.59 13.50
N THR A 238 4.54 3.82 12.19
CA THR A 238 3.37 4.50 11.63
C THR A 238 2.10 3.68 11.88
N ILE A 239 2.16 2.34 11.80
CA ILE A 239 1.03 1.48 12.14
C ILE A 239 0.68 1.55 13.63
N ASP A 240 1.69 1.59 14.52
CA ASP A 240 1.46 1.80 15.95
C ASP A 240 0.75 3.13 16.23
N GLU A 241 1.11 4.20 15.52
CA GLU A 241 0.43 5.49 15.59
C GLU A 241 -1.04 5.36 15.18
N ARG A 242 -1.35 4.66 14.08
CA ARG A 242 -2.74 4.43 13.64
C ARG A 242 -3.55 3.66 14.67
N ILE A 243 -2.95 2.69 15.33
CA ILE A 243 -3.60 1.94 16.42
C ILE A 243 -3.88 2.88 17.60
N LYS A 244 -2.90 3.67 18.03
CA LYS A 244 -3.03 4.62 19.15
C LYS A 244 -4.08 5.70 18.88
N GLU A 245 -4.15 6.24 17.66
CA GLU A 245 -5.17 7.21 17.23
C GLU A 245 -6.59 6.65 17.45
N VAL A 246 -6.84 5.39 17.07
CA VAL A 246 -8.14 4.73 17.30
C VAL A 246 -8.42 4.53 18.80
N GLU A 247 -7.40 4.21 19.58
CA GLU A 247 -7.54 4.04 21.03
C GLU A 247 -7.88 5.35 21.75
N GLN A 248 -7.29 6.45 21.30
CA GLN A 248 -7.52 7.81 21.80
C GLN A 248 -8.83 8.42 21.28
N GLY A 249 -9.43 7.82 20.26
CA GLY A 249 -10.68 8.32 19.65
C GLY A 249 -10.47 9.40 18.61
N ASP A 250 -9.26 9.54 18.08
CA ASP A 250 -8.87 10.52 17.05
C ASP A 250 -8.35 9.85 15.75
N PRO A 251 -9.05 8.87 15.14
CA PRO A 251 -8.66 8.33 13.85
C PRO A 251 -9.10 9.25 12.70
N ASN A 252 -8.86 10.55 12.84
CA ASN A 252 -9.32 11.55 11.87
C ASN A 252 -8.58 11.41 10.53
N MET A 253 -9.31 10.96 9.52
CA MET A 253 -8.89 11.06 8.12
C MET A 253 -8.94 12.53 7.68
N ASN A 254 -8.20 12.90 6.63
CA ASN A 254 -8.37 14.21 5.98
C ASN A 254 -9.78 14.31 5.37
N CYS A 255 -10.75 14.69 6.19
CA CYS A 255 -12.15 14.81 5.82
C CYS A 255 -12.47 16.19 5.25
N GLN A 256 -11.53 17.14 5.32
CA GLN A 256 -11.71 18.51 4.84
C GLN A 256 -11.81 18.59 3.32
N LEU A 257 -11.24 17.62 2.59
CA LEU A 257 -11.28 17.55 1.13
C LEU A 257 -11.76 16.18 0.61
N CYS A 258 -12.40 15.38 1.46
CA CYS A 258 -12.92 14.09 1.03
C CYS A 258 -14.14 14.29 0.12
N LYS A 259 -14.04 13.85 -1.14
CA LYS A 259 -15.11 13.97 -2.15
C LYS A 259 -16.47 13.39 -1.75
N TYR A 260 -16.48 12.45 -0.81
CA TYR A 260 -17.71 11.83 -0.31
C TYR A 260 -18.38 12.62 0.82
N ARG A 261 -17.68 13.59 1.42
CA ARG A 261 -18.13 14.32 2.63
C ARG A 261 -18.35 15.81 2.42
N THR A 262 -17.67 16.40 1.44
CA THR A 262 -17.79 17.83 1.13
C THR A 262 -17.67 18.05 -0.37
N GLN A 263 -18.25 19.15 -0.84
CA GLN A 263 -18.15 19.52 -2.25
C GLN A 263 -16.72 19.89 -2.59
N ILE A 264 -16.16 19.21 -3.57
CA ILE A 264 -14.90 19.57 -4.20
C ILE A 264 -15.09 19.59 -5.71
N ILE A 265 -14.30 20.41 -6.39
CA ILE A 265 -14.39 20.61 -7.84
C ILE A 265 -14.30 19.27 -8.61
N GLY A 266 -15.26 19.04 -9.50
CA GLY A 266 -15.32 17.86 -10.37
C GLY A 266 -15.86 16.59 -9.71
N PHE A 267 -16.33 16.66 -8.45
CA PHE A 267 -16.97 15.56 -7.73
C PHE A 267 -18.24 16.01 -6.99
N GLU A 268 -18.95 17.00 -7.54
CA GLU A 268 -20.14 17.59 -6.93
C GLU A 268 -21.23 16.55 -6.65
N GLU A 269 -21.39 15.55 -7.53
CA GLU A 269 -22.36 14.46 -7.38
C GLU A 269 -21.94 13.38 -6.37
N ALA A 270 -20.67 13.37 -5.92
CA ALA A 270 -20.14 12.31 -5.05
C ALA A 270 -20.48 12.51 -3.56
N ILE A 271 -20.94 13.70 -3.17
CA ILE A 271 -21.21 14.05 -1.78
C ILE A 271 -22.38 13.21 -1.25
N GLY A 272 -22.18 12.53 -0.12
CA GLY A 272 -23.23 11.73 0.49
C GLY A 272 -23.58 10.45 -0.28
N SER A 273 -22.80 10.11 -1.32
CA SER A 273 -22.97 8.84 -2.02
C SER A 273 -22.86 7.66 -1.04
N PRO A 274 -23.74 6.64 -1.16
CA PRO A 274 -23.70 5.48 -0.28
C PRO A 274 -22.39 4.71 -0.47
N GLN A 275 -21.92 4.08 0.60
CA GLN A 275 -20.75 3.20 0.50
C GLN A 275 -21.14 1.89 -0.18
N VAL A 276 -20.37 1.48 -1.19
CA VAL A 276 -20.64 0.28 -2.00
C VAL A 276 -19.35 -0.53 -2.18
N GLY A 277 -19.39 -1.85 -1.96
CA GLY A 277 -18.23 -2.71 -2.19
C GLY A 277 -17.94 -2.92 -3.68
N HIS A 278 -17.01 -2.16 -4.26
CA HIS A 278 -16.60 -2.34 -5.67
C HIS A 278 -15.75 -3.60 -5.87
N HIS A 279 -15.05 -3.99 -4.81
CA HIS A 279 -14.12 -5.10 -4.77
C HIS A 279 -14.76 -6.50 -4.82
N LEU A 280 -16.09 -6.59 -4.68
CA LEU A 280 -16.81 -7.85 -4.48
C LEU A 280 -16.57 -8.87 -5.59
N ALA A 281 -16.41 -8.42 -6.85
CA ALA A 281 -16.18 -9.31 -8.00
C ALA A 281 -14.82 -10.01 -8.00
N VAL A 282 -13.84 -9.49 -7.25
CA VAL A 282 -12.47 -10.02 -7.19
C VAL A 282 -12.05 -10.45 -5.79
N LYS A 283 -12.98 -10.47 -4.83
CA LYS A 283 -12.75 -10.88 -3.45
C LYS A 283 -12.41 -12.37 -3.38
N GLY A 284 -11.20 -12.69 -2.91
CA GLY A 284 -10.76 -14.08 -2.72
C GLY A 284 -10.77 -14.94 -3.99
N ILE A 285 -10.49 -14.37 -5.16
CA ILE A 285 -10.50 -15.15 -6.41
C ILE A 285 -9.28 -16.08 -6.56
N LEU A 286 -8.22 -15.89 -5.76
CA LEU A 286 -7.03 -16.74 -5.76
C LEU A 286 -7.10 -17.70 -4.57
N PHE A 287 -7.54 -18.92 -4.80
CA PHE A 287 -7.39 -20.00 -3.82
C PHE A 287 -5.93 -20.47 -3.81
N GLU A 288 -5.25 -20.36 -2.68
CA GLU A 288 -4.04 -21.16 -2.43
C GLU A 288 -4.52 -22.59 -2.18
N GLU A 289 -4.30 -23.51 -3.13
CA GLU A 289 -4.63 -24.95 -2.98
C GLU A 289 -3.83 -25.64 -1.84
N ASP A 290 -2.99 -24.93 -1.09
CA ASP A 290 -1.98 -25.52 -0.19
C ASP A 290 -2.29 -25.46 1.32
N GLU A 291 -3.47 -24.98 1.75
CA GLU A 291 -3.85 -24.98 3.18
C GLU A 291 -5.20 -25.65 3.47
N LYS A 292 -5.37 -26.91 3.04
CA LYS A 292 -6.31 -27.82 3.70
C LYS A 292 -5.57 -28.55 4.84
N PRO A 293 -5.90 -28.31 6.12
CA PRO A 293 -5.35 -29.13 7.20
C PRO A 293 -5.93 -30.55 7.07
N GLY A 294 -5.10 -31.52 6.68
CA GLY A 294 -5.43 -32.95 6.81
C GLY A 294 -5.27 -33.85 5.58
N GLU A 295 -4.94 -33.34 4.38
CA GLU A 295 -4.75 -34.23 3.22
C GLU A 295 -3.27 -34.47 2.92
N SER A 296 -2.73 -35.58 3.44
CA SER A 296 -1.46 -36.13 2.97
C SER A 296 -1.62 -36.61 1.53
N ASN A 297 -1.12 -35.89 0.54
CA ASN A 297 -1.13 -36.36 -0.85
C ASN A 297 0.19 -36.07 -1.58
N THR A 298 1.21 -36.86 -1.26
CA THR A 298 2.53 -36.84 -1.92
C THR A 298 2.57 -37.55 -3.29
N VAL A 299 1.46 -38.11 -3.77
CA VAL A 299 1.42 -38.85 -5.05
C VAL A 299 0.82 -38.01 -6.19
N PHE A 300 -0.20 -37.20 -5.93
CA PHE A 300 -0.87 -36.38 -6.96
C PHE A 300 -0.02 -35.20 -7.48
N LYS A 301 0.87 -34.62 -6.64
CA LYS A 301 1.75 -33.51 -7.05
C LYS A 301 2.79 -33.89 -8.11
N LYS A 302 3.18 -35.16 -8.20
CA LYS A 302 4.17 -35.62 -9.20
C LYS A 302 3.58 -35.76 -10.60
N VAL A 303 2.28 -36.06 -10.72
CA VAL A 303 1.63 -36.31 -12.01
C VAL A 303 1.20 -35.00 -12.68
N LYS A 304 0.68 -34.03 -11.92
CA LYS A 304 0.30 -32.70 -12.45
C LYS A 304 1.50 -31.92 -12.99
N LYS A 305 2.65 -31.97 -12.29
CA LYS A 305 3.89 -31.30 -12.74
C LYS A 305 4.49 -31.88 -14.02
N ILE A 306 4.16 -33.13 -14.36
CA ILE A 306 4.56 -33.79 -15.61
C ILE A 306 3.58 -33.47 -16.75
N LEU A 307 2.31 -33.20 -16.45
CA LEU A 307 1.26 -32.96 -17.44
C LEU A 307 1.00 -31.48 -17.74
N GLY A 308 1.64 -30.55 -17.03
CA GLY A 308 1.51 -29.12 -17.29
C GLY A 308 0.09 -28.57 -17.03
N ILE A 309 -0.62 -29.15 -16.05
CA ILE A 309 -1.89 -28.65 -15.51
C ILE A 309 -1.74 -28.50 -14.00
#